data_AF-A0A6M3LNJ5-F1
#
_entry.id   AF-A0A6M3LNJ5-F1
#
_cell.length_a   1.000
_cell.length_b   1.000
_cell.length_c   1.000
_cell.angle_alpha   90.00
_cell.angle_beta   90.00
_cell.angle_gamma   90.00
#
_symmetry.space_group_name_H-M   'P 1'
#
loop_
_entity.id
_entity.type
_entity.pdbx_description
1 polymer ?
#
loop_
_entity_poly.entity_id
_entity_poly.type
_entity_poly.pdbx_seq_one_letter_code
_entity_poly.pdbx_strand_id
1 'polypeptide(L)'
;CANKAKAGQYAGSKNGNWKGGRTQQSQGYVYLRCKREGKSHPYQLEHILVWEKANEKPLPKGWVIHHLNGIRDDNRIENLSAMPRKQHDPWLQYEPYKQRIRQLEAQLSK
;
A
#
# COMPACT_ATOMS: atom_id res chain seq x y z
N CYS A 1 9.86 -20.81 -36.84
CA CYS A 1 9.52 -19.56 -36.10
C CYS A 1 10.01 -19.65 -34.66
N ALA A 2 11.32 -19.48 -34.42
CA ALA A 2 11.91 -19.59 -33.08
C ALA A 2 12.03 -18.20 -32.43
N ASN A 3 11.01 -17.79 -31.67
CA ASN A 3 11.10 -16.58 -30.85
C ASN A 3 11.97 -16.87 -29.61
N LYS A 4 13.28 -16.66 -29.73
CA LYS A 4 14.16 -16.45 -28.57
C LYS A 4 13.80 -15.09 -27.98
N ALA A 5 12.81 -15.06 -27.09
CA ALA A 5 12.50 -13.87 -26.32
C ALA A 5 13.77 -13.48 -25.52
N LYS A 6 14.36 -12.33 -25.87
CA LYS A 6 15.53 -11.76 -25.20
C LYS A 6 15.14 -11.33 -23.79
N ALA A 7 15.15 -12.27 -22.85
CA ALA A 7 15.00 -12.04 -21.42
C ALA A 7 16.20 -11.22 -20.91
N GLY A 8 16.17 -9.90 -21.09
CA GLY A 8 17.23 -9.02 -20.55
C GLY A 8 17.35 -7.63 -21.15
N GLN A 9 16.78 -7.36 -22.33
CA GLN A 9 16.98 -6.04 -22.97
C GLN A 9 16.19 -4.90 -22.32
N TYR A 10 15.08 -5.19 -21.64
CA TYR A 10 14.21 -4.19 -21.01
C TYR A 10 13.99 -4.51 -19.52
N ALA A 11 15.07 -4.72 -18.78
CA ALA A 11 15.02 -4.97 -17.34
C ALA A 11 15.38 -3.69 -16.55
N GLY A 12 14.54 -3.33 -15.58
CA GLY A 12 14.78 -2.14 -14.75
C GLY A 12 14.76 -0.85 -15.57
N SER A 13 15.72 0.04 -15.33
CA SER A 13 15.87 1.34 -16.02
C SER A 13 15.95 1.31 -17.53
N LYS A 14 16.23 0.13 -18.10
CA LYS A 14 16.30 -0.07 -19.54
C LYS A 14 14.92 -0.27 -20.18
N ASN A 15 13.86 -0.40 -19.39
CA ASN A 15 12.48 -0.44 -19.88
C ASN A 15 11.89 0.97 -19.83
N GLY A 16 11.36 1.49 -20.95
CA GLY A 16 10.71 2.81 -20.98
C GLY A 16 9.49 2.93 -20.06
N ASN A 17 8.88 1.80 -19.70
CA ASN A 17 7.78 1.75 -18.72
C ASN A 17 8.27 1.66 -17.26
N TRP A 18 9.59 1.67 -17.01
CA TRP A 18 10.13 1.59 -15.66
C TRP A 18 10.06 2.91 -14.92
N LYS A 19 9.11 3.01 -14.01
CA LYS A 19 8.96 4.16 -13.10
C LYS A 19 9.70 3.89 -11.78
N GLY A 20 11.00 3.61 -11.84
CA GLY A 20 11.82 3.33 -10.65
C GLY A 20 11.45 2.05 -9.88
N GLY A 21 10.79 1.09 -10.55
CA GLY A 21 10.28 -0.13 -9.91
C GLY A 21 8.86 0.00 -9.36
N ARG A 22 8.19 1.13 -9.60
CA ARG A 22 6.77 1.35 -9.32
C ARG A 22 5.91 0.83 -10.47
N THR A 23 4.97 -0.06 -10.17
CA THR A 23 3.99 -0.60 -11.12
C THR A 23 2.59 -0.39 -10.56
N GLN A 24 1.71 0.28 -11.31
CA GLN A 24 0.32 0.48 -10.93
C GLN A 24 -0.56 -0.53 -11.67
N GLN A 25 -1.43 -1.23 -10.95
CA GLN A 25 -2.50 -2.03 -11.56
C GLN A 25 -3.74 -1.18 -11.82
N SER A 26 -4.59 -1.64 -12.74
CA SER A 26 -5.88 -1.01 -13.08
C SER A 26 -6.81 -0.82 -11.86
N GLN A 27 -6.62 -1.61 -10.81
CA GLN A 27 -7.41 -1.58 -9.57
C GLN A 27 -6.95 -0.52 -8.54
N GLY A 28 -6.00 0.35 -8.91
CA GLY A 28 -5.45 1.40 -8.04
C GLY A 28 -4.30 0.94 -7.14
N TYR A 29 -4.01 -0.37 -7.09
CA TYR A 29 -2.90 -0.88 -6.31
C TYR A 29 -1.55 -0.52 -6.93
N VAL A 30 -0.71 0.13 -6.12
CA VAL A 30 0.67 0.44 -6.48
C VAL A 30 1.60 -0.57 -5.85
N TYR A 31 2.43 -1.19 -6.69
CA TYR A 31 3.48 -2.12 -6.29
C TYR A 31 4.84 -1.44 -6.41
N LEU A 32 5.66 -1.59 -5.38
CA LEU A 32 7.06 -1.19 -5.39
C LEU A 32 7.93 -2.44 -5.44
N ARG A 33 8.94 -2.41 -6.30
CA ARG A 33 9.94 -3.46 -6.39
C ARG A 33 10.83 -3.41 -5.16
N CYS A 34 10.77 -4.42 -4.31
CA CYS A 34 11.59 -4.57 -3.12
C CYS A 34 12.39 -5.87 -3.20
N LYS A 35 13.71 -5.79 -3.03
CA LYS A 35 14.57 -6.96 -2.91
C LYS A 35 14.50 -7.45 -1.46
N ARG A 36 13.52 -8.32 -1.16
CA ARG A 36 13.38 -8.95 0.18
C ARG A 36 13.86 -10.39 0.09
N GLU A 37 14.72 -10.79 1.01
CA GLU A 37 15.21 -12.17 1.09
C GLU A 37 14.04 -13.13 1.39
N GLY A 38 14.02 -14.28 0.71
CA GLY A 38 13.02 -15.33 0.93
C GLY A 38 11.65 -15.16 0.27
N LYS A 39 11.40 -14.10 -0.52
CA LYS A 39 10.16 -13.98 -1.33
C LYS A 39 10.43 -14.20 -2.82
N SER A 40 9.65 -15.08 -3.46
CA SER A 40 9.71 -15.36 -4.90
C SER A 40 9.26 -14.16 -5.76
N HIS A 41 8.37 -13.32 -5.23
CA HIS A 41 7.89 -12.12 -5.91
C HIS A 41 8.64 -10.87 -5.42
N PRO A 42 9.29 -10.10 -6.31
CA PRO A 42 10.09 -8.94 -5.94
C PRO A 42 9.25 -7.67 -5.74
N TYR A 43 7.93 -7.78 -5.54
CA TYR A 43 7.00 -6.65 -5.47
C TYR A 43 6.20 -6.68 -4.16
N GLN A 44 6.01 -5.51 -3.55
CA GLN A 44 5.22 -5.30 -2.35
C GLN A 44 4.31 -4.08 -2.55
N LEU A 45 3.15 -4.05 -1.89
CA LEU A 45 2.20 -2.94 -2.00
C LEU A 45 2.76 -1.67 -1.36
N GLU A 46 2.64 -0.53 -2.05
CA GLU A 46 3.17 0.78 -1.64
C GLU A 46 2.59 1.21 -0.28
N HIS A 47 1.27 1.08 -0.07
CA HIS A 47 0.64 1.45 1.21
C HIS A 47 1.18 0.64 2.40
N ILE A 48 1.55 -0.63 2.22
CA ILE A 48 2.14 -1.44 3.30
C ILE A 48 3.51 -0.88 3.65
N LEU A 49 4.33 -0.59 2.64
CA LEU A 49 5.68 -0.04 2.86
C LEU A 49 5.65 1.35 3.48
N VAL A 50 4.72 2.21 3.05
CA VAL A 50 4.54 3.54 3.64
C VAL A 50 4.14 3.40 5.11
N TRP A 51 3.21 2.50 5.42
CA TRP A 51 2.77 2.28 6.80
C TRP A 51 3.88 1.68 7.67
N GLU A 52 4.59 0.66 7.19
CA GLU A 52 5.72 0.04 7.91
C GLU A 52 6.85 1.05 8.17
N LYS A 53 7.17 1.88 7.17
CA LYS A 53 8.20 2.92 7.30
C LYS A 53 7.79 4.01 8.30
N ALA A 54 6.53 4.42 8.30
CA ALA A 54 6.05 5.46 9.20
C ALA A 54 5.90 4.98 10.65
N ASN A 55 5.59 3.70 10.86
CA ASN A 55 5.42 3.12 12.20
C ASN A 55 6.70 2.44 12.72
N GLU A 56 7.76 2.39 11.91
CA GLU A 56 9.03 1.68 12.17
C GLU A 56 8.83 0.22 12.62
N LYS A 57 7.71 -0.38 12.23
CA LYS A 57 7.27 -1.71 12.68
C LYS A 57 6.68 -2.49 11.51
N PRO A 58 6.91 -3.81 11.45
CA PRO A 58 6.30 -4.66 10.43
C PRO A 58 4.79 -4.74 10.64
N LEU A 59 4.04 -4.81 9.54
CA LEU A 59 2.59 -5.02 9.62
C LEU A 59 2.30 -6.37 10.28
N PRO A 60 1.50 -6.43 11.37
CA PRO A 60 1.26 -7.70 12.07
C PRO A 60 0.59 -8.74 11.16
N LYS A 61 0.88 -10.02 11.40
CA LYS A 61 0.31 -11.12 10.59
C LYS A 61 -1.21 -11.11 10.71
N GLY A 62 -1.89 -11.13 9.57
CA GLY A 62 -3.35 -11.12 9.51
C GLY A 62 -3.96 -9.72 9.61
N TRP A 63 -3.16 -8.65 9.59
CA TRP A 63 -3.64 -7.28 9.46
C TRP A 63 -3.63 -6.83 8.00
N VAL A 64 -4.49 -5.87 7.68
CA VAL A 64 -4.62 -5.19 6.41
C VAL A 64 -4.56 -3.69 6.61
N ILE A 65 -4.15 -2.98 5.58
CA ILE A 65 -4.24 -1.54 5.53
C ILE A 65 -5.56 -1.16 4.85
N HIS A 66 -6.28 -0.22 5.45
CA HIS A 66 -7.51 0.37 4.95
C HIS A 66 -7.27 1.83 4.59
N HIS A 67 -7.81 2.26 3.45
CA HIS A 67 -7.77 3.64 2.98
C HIS A 67 -9.00 4.40 3.50
N LEU A 68 -8.79 5.44 4.31
CA LEU A 68 -9.87 6.17 4.98
C LEU A 68 -10.76 6.94 4.00
N ASN A 69 -10.20 7.52 2.94
CA ASN A 69 -10.98 8.21 1.91
C ASN A 69 -11.57 7.26 0.84
N GLY A 70 -11.30 5.95 0.91
CA GLY A 70 -11.70 4.97 -0.10
C GLY A 70 -10.93 5.05 -1.43
N ILE A 71 -9.96 5.97 -1.54
CA ILE A 71 -9.13 6.20 -2.72
C ILE A 71 -7.86 5.34 -2.58
N ARG A 72 -7.75 4.30 -3.42
CA ARG A 72 -6.72 3.24 -3.29
C ARG A 72 -5.31 3.67 -3.67
N ASP A 73 -5.18 4.76 -4.45
CA ASP A 73 -3.91 5.34 -4.88
C ASP A 73 -3.41 6.46 -3.95
N ASP A 74 -4.24 6.92 -3.01
CA ASP A 74 -3.81 7.86 -1.97
C ASP A 74 -3.13 7.13 -0.81
N ASN A 75 -1.82 6.92 -0.98
CA ASN A 75 -0.99 6.22 -0.02
C ASN A 75 -0.36 7.13 1.05
N ARG A 76 -0.92 8.33 1.32
CA ARG A 76 -0.46 9.20 2.41
C ARG A 76 -0.71 8.52 3.76
N ILE A 77 0.25 8.59 4.69
CA ILE A 77 0.14 7.89 5.97
C ILE A 77 -1.10 8.26 6.78
N GLU A 78 -1.52 9.53 6.72
CA GLU A 78 -2.76 10.03 7.36
C GLU A 78 -4.03 9.38 6.82
N ASN A 79 -3.99 8.87 5.58
CA ASN A 79 -5.09 8.19 4.90
C ASN A 79 -5.04 6.66 5.07
N LEU A 80 -4.00 6.12 5.73
CA LEU A 80 -3.80 4.69 5.90
C LEU A 80 -4.04 4.29 7.36
N SER A 81 -4.88 3.28 7.58
CA SER A 81 -5.10 2.70 8.90
C SER A 81 -4.91 1.18 8.88
N ALA A 82 -4.16 0.64 9.84
CA ALA A 82 -3.96 -0.80 9.96
C ALA A 82 -5.05 -1.43 10.83
N MET A 83 -5.68 -2.49 10.34
CA MET A 83 -6.74 -3.22 11.02
C MET A 83 -6.63 -4.73 10.77
N PRO A 84 -7.06 -5.60 11.70
CA PRO A 84 -7.07 -7.05 11.48
C PRO A 84 -8.06 -7.49 10.38
N ARG A 85 -7.67 -8.45 9.54
CA ARG A 85 -8.43 -8.93 8.37
C ARG A 85 -9.70 -9.70 8.71
N LYS A 86 -9.74 -10.33 9.88
CA LYS A 86 -10.81 -11.23 10.36
C LYS A 86 -11.32 -10.80 11.72
N GLN A 87 -11.72 -9.54 11.87
CA GLN A 87 -12.67 -9.23 12.92
C GLN A 87 -14.03 -9.09 12.24
N HIS A 88 -14.93 -10.00 12.58
CA HIS A 88 -16.36 -10.03 12.21
C HIS A 88 -17.13 -8.78 12.70
N ASP A 89 -16.41 -7.73 13.04
CA ASP A 89 -16.88 -6.49 13.60
C ASP A 89 -16.72 -5.39 12.54
N PRO A 90 -17.77 -5.09 11.76
CA PRO A 90 -17.78 -3.98 10.81
C PRO A 90 -17.44 -2.65 11.49
N TRP A 91 -17.67 -2.55 12.80
CA TRP A 91 -17.52 -1.34 13.59
C TRP A 91 -16.06 -0.89 13.69
N LEU A 92 -15.11 -1.84 13.72
CA LEU A 92 -13.68 -1.53 13.74
C LEU A 92 -13.17 -0.85 12.47
N GLN A 93 -13.87 -1.02 11.35
CA GLN A 93 -13.55 -0.29 10.12
C GLN A 93 -13.86 1.22 10.28
N TYR A 94 -14.79 1.58 11.16
CA TYR A 94 -15.20 2.97 11.40
C TYR A 94 -14.39 3.68 12.51
N GLU A 95 -13.63 2.95 13.34
CA GLU A 95 -12.85 3.54 14.44
C GLU A 95 -11.91 4.67 14.02
N PRO A 96 -11.17 4.57 12.90
CA PRO A 96 -10.34 5.67 12.43
C PRO A 96 -11.15 6.92 12.07
N TYR A 97 -12.37 6.74 11.56
CA TYR A 97 -13.26 7.84 11.21
C TYR A 97 -13.79 8.56 12.44
N LYS A 98 -14.08 7.84 13.54
CA LYS A 98 -14.46 8.45 14.83
C LYS A 98 -13.39 9.41 15.33
N GLN A 99 -12.13 8.96 15.33
CA GLN A 99 -11.01 9.80 15.79
C GLN A 99 -10.87 11.04 14.91
N ARG A 100 -11.00 10.88 13.59
CA ARG A 100 -10.95 12.01 12.65
C ARG A 100 -12.12 12.98 12.85
N ILE A 101 -13.34 12.48 13.02
CA ILE A 101 -14.53 13.31 13.29
C ILE A 101 -14.34 14.12 14.56
N ARG A 102 -13.92 13.50 15.68
CA ARG A 102 -13.64 14.21 16.95
C ARG A 102 -12.59 15.30 16.78
N GLN A 103 -11.53 15.05 16.01
CA GLN A 103 -10.51 16.06 15.72
C GLN A 103 -11.07 17.25 14.92
N LEU A 104 -11.91 16.97 13.92
CA LEU A 104 -12.56 18.00 13.10
C LEU A 104 -13.56 18.82 13.92
N GLU A 105 -14.38 18.17 14.76
CA GLU A 105 -15.30 18.83 15.69
C GLU A 105 -14.55 19.75 16.67
N ALA A 106 -13.40 19.30 17.20
CA ALA A 106 -12.56 20.11 18.09
C ALA A 106 -11.93 21.34 17.40
N GLN A 107 -11.72 21.28 16.07
CA GLN A 107 -11.22 22.42 15.28
C GLN A 107 -12.31 23.46 15.01
N LEU A 108 -13.57 23.03 14.86
CA LEU A 108 -14.72 23.91 14.63
C LEU A 108 -15.21 24.63 15.90
N SER A 109 -14.89 24.08 17.08
CA SER A 109 -15.24 24.67 18.37
C SER A 109 -14.26 25.77 18.84
N LYS A 110 -13.33 26.22 17.99
CA LYS A 110 -12.39 27.32 18.23
C LYS A 110 -12.73 28.51 17.35
#